data_AF-A0A521XYF5-F1
#
_entry.id   AF-A0A521XYF5-F1
#
_cell.length_a   1.000
_cell.length_b   1.000
_cell.length_c   1.000
_cell.angle_alpha   90.00
_cell.angle_beta   90.00
_cell.angle_gamma   90.00
#
_symmetry.space_group_name_H-M   'P 1'
#
loop_
_entity.id
_entity.type
_entity.pdbx_description
1 polymer ?
#
loop_
_entity_poly.entity_id
_entity_poly.type
_entity_poly.pdbx_seq_one_letter_code
_entity_poly.pdbx_strand_id
1 'polypeptide(L)'
;MNAASLPYTVLVLLVELAVGSLAMLTVFDARRQVTVGYVKAGAMLVLPLALLAAWTVTTLEPRAEVDGYALAEGWLRPFTLTLAVFVVLAVMHTVAAFAQRHRVGIVLGGLGSAVGAVALVLLAGYLALPAWSFAGVLLSVLVSA
;
A
#
# COMPACT_ATOMS: atom_id res chain seq x y z
N MET A 1 -2.31 5.53 -23.34
CA MET A 1 -1.61 5.67 -22.05
C MET A 1 -1.05 7.07 -21.98
N ASN A 2 -1.54 7.90 -21.07
CA ASN A 2 -1.04 9.26 -20.88
C ASN A 2 0.20 9.21 -19.99
N ALA A 3 1.29 9.89 -20.38
CA ALA A 3 2.50 9.97 -19.57
C ALA A 3 2.25 10.61 -18.19
N ALA A 4 1.20 11.44 -18.07
CA ALA A 4 0.83 12.12 -16.84
C ALA A 4 0.30 11.18 -15.73
N SER A 5 -0.29 10.02 -16.08
CA SER A 5 -0.84 9.09 -15.09
C SER A 5 0.19 8.08 -14.56
N LEU A 6 1.33 7.95 -15.24
CA LEU A 6 2.35 6.94 -14.95
C LEU A 6 2.85 6.98 -13.50
N PRO A 7 3.15 8.15 -12.89
CA PRO A 7 3.61 8.21 -11.49
C PRO A 7 2.57 7.66 -10.51
N TYR A 8 1.28 7.90 -10.77
CA TYR A 8 0.18 7.42 -9.94
C TYR A 8 0.02 5.91 -10.06
N THR A 9 0.10 5.37 -11.29
CA THR A 9 0.04 3.92 -11.50
C THR A 9 1.22 3.20 -10.85
N VAL A 10 2.43 3.76 -10.96
CA VAL A 10 3.63 3.21 -10.30
C VAL A 10 3.47 3.24 -8.78
N LEU A 11 2.95 4.33 -8.22
CA LEU A 11 2.68 4.42 -6.78
C LEU A 11 1.72 3.32 -6.31
N VAL A 12 0.60 3.11 -7.02
CA VAL A 12 -0.36 2.04 -6.71
C VAL A 12 0.33 0.68 -6.69
N LEU A 13 1.08 0.36 -7.75
CA LEU A 13 1.78 -0.93 -7.85
C LEU A 13 2.81 -1.13 -6.73
N LEU A 14 3.57 -0.09 -6.39
CA LEU A 14 4.56 -0.16 -5.31
C LEU A 14 3.91 -0.40 -3.95
N VAL A 15 2.82 0.31 -3.65
CA VAL A 15 2.10 0.16 -2.38
C VAL A 15 1.43 -1.21 -2.31
N GLU A 16 0.71 -1.64 -3.35
CA GLU A 16 0.05 -2.95 -3.41
C GLU A 16 1.06 -4.09 -3.25
N LEU A 17 2.18 -4.02 -3.97
CA LEU A 17 3.20 -5.05 -3.91
C LEU A 17 3.88 -5.08 -2.53
N ALA A 18 4.19 -3.93 -1.94
CA ALA A 18 4.81 -3.87 -0.61
C ALA A 18 3.87 -4.40 0.48
N VAL A 19 2.61 -3.93 0.49
CA VAL A 19 1.61 -4.33 1.49
C VAL A 19 1.23 -5.80 1.33
N GLY A 20 0.94 -6.24 0.11
CA GLY A 20 0.59 -7.61 -0.20
C GLY A 20 1.72 -8.59 0.13
N SER A 21 2.96 -8.22 -0.18
CA SER A 21 4.13 -9.04 0.15
C SER A 21 4.33 -9.15 1.66
N LEU A 22 4.21 -8.05 2.42
CA LEU A 22 4.32 -8.09 3.88
C LEU A 22 3.20 -8.94 4.51
N ALA A 23 1.98 -8.81 4.01
CA ALA A 23 0.84 -9.59 4.48
C ALA A 23 1.04 -11.08 4.24
N MET A 24 1.38 -11.49 3.01
CA MET A 24 1.63 -12.89 2.71
C MET A 24 2.83 -13.44 3.47
N LEU A 25 3.92 -12.68 3.57
CA LEU A 25 5.09 -13.06 4.36
C LEU A 25 4.71 -13.33 5.82
N THR A 26 3.92 -12.44 6.42
CA THR A 26 3.47 -12.57 7.80
C THR A 26 2.56 -13.78 7.99
N VAL A 27 1.63 -14.06 7.06
CA VAL A 27 0.75 -15.24 7.12
C VAL A 27 1.56 -16.53 7.04
N PHE A 28 2.51 -16.63 6.12
CA PHE A 28 3.34 -17.82 5.98
C PHE A 28 4.30 -18.02 7.15
N ASP A 29 4.90 -16.94 7.67
CA ASP A 29 5.76 -16.99 8.86
C ASP A 29 4.97 -17.41 10.11
N ALA A 30 3.78 -16.84 10.32
CA ALA A 30 2.90 -17.20 11.43
C ALA A 30 2.48 -18.68 11.41
N ARG A 31 2.32 -19.26 10.22
CA ARG A 31 2.02 -20.68 10.02
C ARG A 31 3.25 -21.59 10.06
N ARG A 32 4.46 -21.03 10.22
CA ARG A 32 5.74 -21.75 10.16
C ARG A 32 5.94 -22.55 8.86
N GLN A 33 5.41 -22.03 7.75
CA GLN A 33 5.50 -22.68 6.43
C GLN A 33 6.74 -22.27 5.64
N VAL A 34 7.57 -21.38 6.20
CA VAL A 34 8.74 -20.79 5.54
C VAL A 34 9.96 -20.80 6.46
N THR A 35 11.15 -20.72 5.86
CA THR A 35 12.41 -20.67 6.61
C THR A 35 12.73 -19.24 7.05
N VAL A 36 13.59 -19.11 8.06
CA VAL A 36 14.09 -17.79 8.52
C VAL A 36 14.78 -17.02 7.39
N GLY A 37 15.47 -17.74 6.48
CA GLY A 37 16.09 -17.13 5.29
C GLY A 37 15.06 -16.52 4.35
N TYR A 38 13.93 -17.19 4.14
CA TYR A 38 12.82 -16.67 3.34
C TYR A 38 12.23 -15.40 3.94
N VAL A 39 12.03 -15.35 5.27
CA VAL A 39 11.52 -14.15 5.95
C VAL A 39 12.48 -12.96 5.79
N LYS A 40 13.78 -13.18 5.94
CA LYS A 40 14.79 -12.12 5.73
C LYS A 40 14.81 -11.61 4.28
N ALA A 41 14.75 -12.52 3.31
CA ALA A 41 14.70 -12.16 1.89
C ALA A 41 13.42 -11.38 1.56
N GLY A 42 12.26 -11.83 2.07
CA GLY A 42 10.99 -11.13 1.92
C GLY A 42 11.03 -9.72 2.53
N ALA A 43 11.58 -9.58 3.74
CA ALA A 43 11.75 -8.28 4.40
C ALA A 43 12.68 -7.33 3.60
N MET A 44 13.77 -7.87 3.03
CA MET A 44 14.66 -7.12 2.13
C MET A 44 14.01 -6.71 0.81
N LEU A 45 12.91 -7.34 0.40
CA LEU A 45 12.13 -6.95 -0.78
C LEU A 45 11.05 -5.92 -0.43
N VAL A 46 10.33 -6.12 0.68
CA VAL A 46 9.25 -5.22 1.12
C VAL A 46 9.77 -3.83 1.43
N LEU A 47 10.89 -3.73 2.15
CA LEU A 47 11.40 -2.43 2.62
C LEU A 47 11.77 -1.47 1.47
N PRO A 48 12.56 -1.88 0.45
CA PRO A 48 12.82 -1.02 -0.72
C PRO A 48 11.55 -0.59 -1.45
N LEU A 49 10.56 -1.47 -1.62
CA LEU A 49 9.31 -1.12 -2.27
C LEU A 49 8.54 -0.05 -1.48
N ALA A 50 8.47 -0.20 -0.16
CA ALA A 50 7.83 0.78 0.73
C ALA A 50 8.55 2.14 0.67
N LEU A 51 9.88 2.14 0.66
CA LEU A 51 10.69 3.35 0.53
C LEU A 51 10.52 4.02 -0.84
N LEU A 52 10.50 3.23 -1.92
CA LEU A 52 10.23 3.74 -3.26
C LEU A 52 8.82 4.33 -3.35
N ALA A 53 7.80 3.69 -2.77
CA ALA A 53 6.46 4.24 -2.72
C ALA A 53 6.44 5.60 -2.00
N ALA A 54 7.07 5.68 -0.81
CA ALA A 54 7.17 6.92 -0.05
C ALA A 54 7.91 8.02 -0.83
N TRP A 55 9.00 7.66 -1.51
CA TRP A 55 9.72 8.58 -2.39
C TRP A 55 8.84 9.07 -3.54
N THR A 56 8.13 8.17 -4.22
CA THR A 56 7.23 8.53 -5.32
C THR A 56 6.18 9.55 -4.87
N VAL A 57 5.59 9.38 -3.69
CA VAL A 57 4.64 10.36 -3.12
C VAL A 57 5.26 11.74 -2.96
N THR A 58 6.51 11.83 -2.49
CA THR A 58 7.19 13.13 -2.32
C THR A 58 7.53 13.81 -3.64
N THR A 59 7.63 13.04 -4.73
CA THR A 59 7.90 13.57 -6.08
C THR A 59 6.64 13.86 -6.89
N LEU A 60 5.44 13.54 -6.36
CA LEU A 60 4.20 13.85 -7.05
C LEU A 60 3.97 15.37 -7.04
N GLU A 61 3.80 15.93 -8.23
CA GLU A 61 3.28 17.29 -8.36
C GLU A 61 1.80 17.30 -7.97
N PRO A 62 1.39 18.16 -7.02
CA PRO A 62 -0.02 18.34 -6.70
C PRO A 62 -0.77 18.80 -7.95
N ARG A 63 -1.69 17.96 -8.45
CA ARG A 63 -2.59 18.28 -9.55
C ARG A 63 -4.02 18.02 -9.10
N ALA A 64 -4.92 18.92 -9.47
CA ALA A 64 -6.35 18.75 -9.23
C ALA A 64 -6.98 17.70 -10.15
N GLU A 65 -6.34 17.41 -11.28
CA GLU A 65 -6.85 16.48 -12.30
C GLU A 65 -5.71 15.75 -13.01
N VAL A 66 -5.95 14.48 -13.34
CA VAL A 66 -5.08 13.67 -14.19
C VAL A 66 -5.93 12.96 -15.23
N ASP A 67 -5.67 13.22 -16.51
CA ASP A 67 -6.30 12.51 -17.62
C ASP A 67 -7.84 12.54 -17.63
N GLY A 68 -8.46 13.66 -17.22
CA GLY A 68 -9.92 13.77 -17.12
C GLY A 68 -10.50 13.44 -15.74
N TYR A 69 -9.68 12.94 -14.80
CA TYR A 69 -10.12 12.50 -13.48
C TYR A 69 -9.71 13.46 -12.39
N ALA A 70 -10.70 13.96 -11.64
CA ALA A 70 -10.45 14.79 -10.46
C ALA A 70 -9.75 13.97 -9.36
N LEU A 71 -8.73 14.55 -8.74
CA LEU A 71 -8.04 13.95 -7.61
C LEU A 71 -8.59 14.53 -6.31
N ALA A 72 -8.91 13.66 -5.35
CA ALA A 72 -9.47 14.09 -4.08
C ALA A 72 -8.35 14.48 -3.11
N GLU A 73 -7.79 15.70 -3.26
CA GLU A 73 -6.61 16.18 -2.51
C GLU A 73 -6.69 15.98 -0.98
N GLY A 74 -7.90 16.02 -0.41
CA GLY A 74 -8.13 15.77 1.01
C GLY A 74 -7.65 14.39 1.50
N TRP A 75 -7.51 13.40 0.61
CA TRP A 75 -7.05 12.05 0.93
C TRP A 75 -5.53 11.88 0.87
N LEU A 76 -4.82 12.79 0.19
CA LEU A 76 -3.37 12.65 0.00
C LEU A 76 -2.61 12.77 1.33
N ARG A 77 -2.95 13.75 2.17
CA ARG A 77 -2.29 13.94 3.47
C ARG A 77 -2.46 12.75 4.43
N PRO A 78 -3.68 12.21 4.68
CA PRO A 78 -3.82 11.03 5.52
C PRO A 78 -3.15 9.80 4.89
N PHE A 79 -3.17 9.66 3.57
CA PHE A 79 -2.45 8.59 2.88
C PHE A 79 -0.93 8.67 3.14
N THR A 80 -0.32 9.84 2.95
CA THR A 80 1.13 10.04 3.18
C THR A 80 1.54 9.72 4.62
N LEU A 81 0.74 10.15 5.61
CA LEU A 81 0.98 9.82 7.01
C LEU A 81 0.90 8.30 7.26
N THR A 82 -0.14 7.64 6.71
CA THR A 82 -0.33 6.20 6.85
C THR A 82 0.80 5.41 6.18
N LEU A 83 1.25 5.86 5.00
CA LEU A 83 2.38 5.28 4.29
C LEU A 83 3.69 5.43 5.08
N ALA A 84 3.91 6.59 5.73
CA ALA A 84 5.06 6.79 6.60
C ALA A 84 5.05 5.82 7.79
N VAL A 85 3.89 5.62 8.42
CA VAL A 85 3.73 4.63 9.50
C VAL A 85 3.99 3.21 8.99
N PHE A 86 3.49 2.87 7.80
CA PHE A 86 3.77 1.58 7.15
C PHE A 86 5.26 1.36 6.92
N VAL A 87 5.99 2.37 6.41
CA VAL A 87 7.45 2.31 6.23
C VAL A 87 8.16 2.05 7.56
N VAL A 88 7.77 2.75 8.64
CA VAL A 88 8.36 2.54 9.97
C VAL A 88 8.11 1.11 10.45
N LEU A 89 6.89 0.58 10.26
CA LEU A 89 6.58 -0.82 10.61
C LEU A 89 7.38 -1.82 9.77
N ALA A 90 7.55 -1.55 8.47
CA ALA A 90 8.38 -2.39 7.59
C ALA A 90 9.85 -2.39 8.04
N VAL A 91 10.42 -1.24 8.41
CA VAL A 91 11.78 -1.15 8.99
C VAL A 91 11.88 -1.97 10.27
N MET A 92 10.94 -1.79 11.21
CA MET A 92 10.93 -2.53 12.47
C MET A 92 10.78 -4.04 12.25
N HIS A 93 9.92 -4.45 11.31
CA HIS A 93 9.75 -5.86 10.92
C HIS A 93 11.05 -6.42 10.34
N THR A 94 11.72 -5.71 9.44
CA THR A 94 13.02 -6.11 8.88
C THR A 94 14.06 -6.27 9.99
N VAL A 95 14.19 -5.30 10.90
CA VAL A 95 15.11 -5.42 12.04
C VAL A 95 14.76 -6.63 12.91
N ALA A 96 13.48 -6.89 13.18
CA ALA A 96 13.04 -8.05 13.96
C ALA A 96 13.36 -9.38 13.25
N ALA A 97 13.22 -9.44 11.93
CA ALA A 97 13.56 -10.62 11.11
C ALA A 97 15.07 -10.91 11.16
N PHE A 98 15.92 -9.87 11.11
CA PHE A 98 17.37 -10.02 11.23
C PHE A 98 17.81 -10.38 12.65
N ALA A 99 17.17 -9.80 13.67
CA ALA A 99 17.38 -10.11 15.08
C ALA A 99 16.77 -11.46 15.51
N GLN A 100 16.15 -12.20 14.59
CA GLN A 100 15.46 -13.48 14.83
C GLN A 100 14.39 -13.44 15.94
N ARG A 101 13.77 -12.27 16.15
CA ARG A 101 12.69 -12.09 17.13
C ARG A 101 11.34 -12.46 16.52
N HIS A 102 11.12 -13.75 16.29
CA HIS A 102 9.96 -14.27 15.55
C HIS A 102 8.60 -13.73 16.01
N ARG A 103 8.31 -13.76 17.33
CA ARG A 103 7.03 -13.24 17.86
C ARG A 103 6.83 -11.74 17.55
N VAL A 104 7.89 -10.95 17.69
CA VAL A 104 7.85 -9.51 17.41
C VAL A 104 7.69 -9.28 15.92
N GLY A 105 8.38 -10.06 15.08
CA GLY A 105 8.24 -10.03 13.62
C GLY A 105 6.81 -10.25 13.15
N ILE A 106 6.11 -11.27 13.70
CA ILE A 106 4.70 -11.55 13.37
C ILE A 106 3.80 -10.39 13.79
N VAL A 107 3.96 -9.87 15.00
CA VAL A 107 3.12 -8.75 15.49
C VAL A 107 3.33 -7.50 14.64
N LEU A 108 4.58 -7.15 14.36
CA LEU A 108 4.93 -5.99 13.52
C LEU A 108 4.46 -6.19 12.07
N GLY A 109 4.60 -7.39 11.54
CA GLY A 109 4.11 -7.75 10.20
C GLY A 109 2.60 -7.61 10.11
N GLY A 110 1.86 -8.14 11.09
CA GLY A 110 0.39 -8.04 11.15
C GLY A 110 -0.10 -6.60 11.31
N LEU A 111 0.52 -5.82 12.19
CA LEU A 111 0.24 -4.38 12.33
C LEU A 111 0.56 -3.64 11.02
N GLY A 112 1.71 -3.94 10.41
CA GLY A 112 2.12 -3.38 9.12
C GLY A 112 1.12 -3.69 8.02
N SER A 113 0.60 -4.92 7.94
CA SER A 113 -0.44 -5.31 6.97
C SER A 113 -1.75 -4.58 7.20
N ALA A 114 -2.17 -4.40 8.46
CA ALA A 114 -3.38 -3.65 8.78
C ALA A 114 -3.24 -2.17 8.37
N VAL A 115 -2.14 -1.52 8.74
CA VAL A 115 -1.83 -0.14 8.34
C VAL A 115 -1.70 -0.01 6.81
N GLY A 116 -1.07 -0.98 6.16
CA GLY A 116 -0.94 -1.05 4.72
C GLY A 116 -2.29 -1.17 4.01
N ALA A 117 -3.22 -1.97 4.54
CA ALA A 117 -4.58 -2.06 4.03
C ALA A 117 -5.32 -0.71 4.14
N VAL A 118 -5.16 0.00 5.26
CA VAL A 118 -5.69 1.37 5.41
C VAL A 118 -5.06 2.30 4.38
N ALA A 119 -3.75 2.22 4.13
CA ALA A 119 -3.08 3.01 3.10
C ALA A 119 -3.65 2.75 1.70
N LEU A 120 -3.95 1.48 1.37
CA LEU A 120 -4.60 1.13 0.09
C LEU A 120 -6.01 1.73 -0.01
N VAL A 121 -6.80 1.69 1.06
CA VAL A 121 -8.14 2.32 1.08
C VAL A 121 -8.03 3.84 0.87
N LEU A 122 -7.08 4.50 1.53
CA LEU A 122 -6.85 5.93 1.37
C LEU A 122 -6.36 6.28 -0.04
N LEU A 123 -5.50 5.46 -0.62
CA LEU A 123 -5.01 5.62 -1.99
C LEU A 123 -6.15 5.44 -3.01
N ALA A 124 -7.01 4.45 -2.79
CA ALA A 124 -8.21 4.25 -3.59
C ALA A 124 -9.21 5.40 -3.44
N GLY A 125 -9.30 6.05 -2.27
CA GLY A 125 -10.10 7.25 -2.07
C GLY A 125 -9.53 8.49 -2.77
N TYR A 126 -8.19 8.59 -2.84
CA TYR A 126 -7.49 9.68 -3.52
C TYR A 126 -7.69 9.66 -5.04
N LEU A 127 -7.55 8.47 -5.62
CA LEU A 127 -7.86 8.21 -7.03
C LEU A 127 -9.38 8.12 -7.16
N ALA A 128 -10.05 9.26 -7.38
CA ALA A 128 -11.51 9.32 -7.39
C ALA A 128 -12.12 8.16 -8.19
N LEU A 129 -13.16 7.54 -7.62
CA LEU A 129 -13.90 6.46 -8.27
C LEU A 129 -14.23 6.89 -9.70
N PRO A 130 -13.85 6.11 -10.74
CA PRO A 130 -14.28 6.43 -12.08
C PRO A 130 -15.81 6.55 -12.07
N ALA A 131 -16.37 7.52 -12.80
CA ALA A 131 -17.81 7.66 -12.95
C ALA A 131 -18.50 6.36 -13.47
N TRP A 132 -17.70 5.40 -13.92
CA TRP A 132 -18.05 4.06 -14.39
C TRP A 132 -17.75 2.94 -13.38
N SER A 133 -17.51 3.24 -12.10
CA SER A 133 -17.36 2.18 -11.10
C SER A 133 -18.62 1.30 -11.13
N PHE A 134 -18.43 -0.02 -11.18
CA PHE A 134 -19.52 -1.00 -11.30
C PHE A 134 -20.58 -0.81 -10.18
N ALA A 135 -20.14 -0.31 -9.02
CA ALA A 135 -21.00 0.08 -7.91
C ALA A 135 -21.90 1.29 -8.22
N GLY A 136 -21.39 2.32 -8.91
CA GLY A 136 -22.18 3.47 -9.34
C GLY A 136 -23.21 3.10 -10.42
N VAL A 137 -22.85 2.20 -11.34
CA VAL A 137 -23.78 1.66 -12.35
C VAL A 137 -24.85 0.77 -11.69
N LEU A 138 -24.47 -0.10 -10.74
CA LEU A 138 -25.42 -0.92 -10.00
C LEU A 138 -26.39 -0.08 -9.16
N LEU A 139 -25.89 0.95 -8.49
CA LEU A 139 -26.74 1.86 -7.71
C LEU A 139 -27.68 2.67 -8.60
N SER A 140 -27.23 3.14 -9.77
CA SER A 140 -28.12 3.88 -10.69
C SER A 140 -29.22 2.97 -11.25
N VAL A 141 -28.91 1.71 -11.59
CA VAL A 141 -29.90 0.72 -12.03
C VAL A 141 -30.87 0.38 -10.90
N LEU A 142 -30.40 0.17 -9.67
CA LEU A 142 -31.27 -0.14 -8.52
C LEU A 142 -32.15 1.03 -8.09
N VAL A 143 -31.73 2.27 -8.31
CA VAL A 143 -32.52 3.47 -8.00
C VAL A 143 -33.48 3.82 -9.15
N SER A 144 -33.22 3.35 -10.38
CA SER A 144 -34.06 3.60 -11.55
C SER A 144 -35.02 2.45 -11.91
N ALA A 145 -34.95 1.32 -11.22
CA ALA A 145 -35.87 0.18 -11.31
C ALA A 145 -36.96 0.23 -10.22
#